data_AF-A0A8K1FY17-F1
#
_entry.id   AF-A0A8K1FY17-F1
#
_cell.length_a   1.000
_cell.length_b   1.000
_cell.length_c   1.000
_cell.angle_alpha   90.00
_cell.angle_beta   90.00
_cell.angle_gamma   90.00
#
_symmetry.space_group_name_H-M   'P 1'
#
loop_
_entity.id
_entity.type
_entity.pdbx_description
1 polymer ?
#
loop_
_entity_poly.entity_id
_entity_poly.type
_entity_poly.pdbx_seq_one_letter_code
_entity_poly.pdbx_strand_id
1 'polypeptide(L)'
;MWKILQVPCVPHMVSVNFPHVFVHLLFQMFSSTVDTPEGVATLWKACQEQHGLAISPNRFAVQTLKSLLCRMQYEDVVVAMERKCGWDTLLCADTHHYAVGLLAREMSRVSIPLCSRIVHYLLHLLSTQEPHWDLPALAFLVEILEYLDVSERGHNRLLQNLSRHLQSESRERRHLALRALLVLIHDPSMHNSQVQLLSILLFRTLVTVLVEKDKKVLKTHVRHSLVPLFFHCHDENQHVAE
;
A
#
# COMPACT_ATOMS: atom_id res chain seq x y z
N MET A 1 18.70 -11.10 11.67
CA MET A 1 17.27 -11.46 11.54
C MET A 1 17.01 -12.97 11.61
N TRP A 2 17.65 -13.83 10.81
CA TRP A 2 17.39 -15.28 10.81
C TRP A 2 17.51 -15.97 12.18
N LYS A 3 18.52 -15.61 13.00
CA LYS A 3 18.68 -16.14 14.36
C LYS A 3 17.52 -15.77 15.31
N ILE A 4 16.82 -14.66 15.08
CA ILE A 4 15.66 -14.24 15.91
C ILE A 4 14.47 -15.19 15.70
N LEU A 5 14.35 -15.77 14.51
CA LEU A 5 13.29 -16.72 14.17
C LEU A 5 13.59 -18.16 14.62
N GLN A 6 14.82 -18.45 15.04
CA GLN A 6 15.22 -19.77 15.56
C GLN A 6 15.10 -19.87 17.08
N VAL A 7 14.89 -18.76 17.79
CA VAL A 7 14.68 -18.79 19.24
C VAL A 7 13.21 -19.15 19.53
N PRO A 8 12.95 -20.13 20.42
CA PRO A 8 11.62 -20.36 20.95
C PRO A 8 11.30 -19.28 21.97
N CYS A 9 11.04 -18.04 21.53
CA CYS A 9 10.69 -16.94 22.45
C CYS A 9 9.38 -16.24 22.08
N VAL A 10 8.48 -16.32 23.08
CA VAL A 10 7.33 -15.51 23.49
C VAL A 10 6.56 -14.76 22.38
N PRO A 11 5.27 -15.10 22.14
CA PRO A 11 4.39 -14.44 21.17
C PRO A 11 4.34 -12.91 21.28
N HIS A 12 4.54 -12.37 22.48
CA HIS A 12 4.38 -10.95 22.78
C HIS A 12 5.42 -10.05 22.09
N MET A 13 6.71 -10.38 22.17
CA MET A 13 7.78 -9.58 21.54
C MET A 13 7.74 -9.65 20.01
N VAL A 14 7.34 -10.80 19.44
CA VAL A 14 7.16 -10.94 18.00
C VAL A 14 5.97 -10.10 17.56
N SER A 15 4.86 -10.06 18.30
CA SER A 15 3.68 -9.27 17.92
C SER A 15 3.91 -7.76 17.86
N VAL A 16 4.77 -7.21 18.73
CA VAL A 16 5.03 -5.77 18.80
C VAL A 16 5.94 -5.33 17.64
N ASN A 17 6.98 -6.11 17.35
CA ASN A 17 7.94 -5.78 16.29
C ASN A 17 7.54 -6.33 14.92
N PHE A 18 6.50 -7.17 14.84
CA PHE A 18 6.06 -7.79 13.60
C PHE A 18 5.86 -6.78 12.47
N PRO A 19 5.12 -5.66 12.64
CA PRO A 19 4.87 -4.72 11.53
C PRO A 19 6.17 -4.17 10.94
N HIS A 20 7.14 -3.83 11.78
CA HIS A 20 8.45 -3.33 11.34
C HIS A 20 9.25 -4.41 10.63
N VAL A 21 9.39 -5.60 11.23
CA VAL A 21 10.14 -6.72 10.62
C VAL A 21 9.51 -7.13 9.30
N PHE A 22 8.18 -7.18 9.23
CA PHE A 22 7.43 -7.49 8.03
C PHE A 22 7.70 -6.49 6.91
N VAL A 23 7.57 -5.19 7.19
CA VAL A 23 7.83 -4.15 6.19
C VAL A 23 9.31 -4.10 5.81
N HIS A 24 10.24 -4.35 6.72
CA HIS A 24 11.67 -4.45 6.38
C HIS A 24 12.01 -5.68 5.54
N LEU A 25 11.33 -6.81 5.75
CA LEU A 25 11.50 -8.01 4.92
C LEU A 25 10.95 -7.79 3.52
N LEU A 26 9.80 -7.12 3.41
CA LEU A 26 9.35 -6.57 2.14
C LEU A 26 10.48 -5.68 1.60
N PHE A 27 10.97 -4.70 2.38
CA PHE A 27 12.03 -3.73 2.03
C PHE A 27 13.20 -4.36 1.29
N GLN A 28 13.76 -5.35 1.96
CA GLN A 28 14.92 -6.09 1.52
C GLN A 28 14.72 -6.82 0.18
N MET A 29 13.50 -7.23 -0.17
CA MET A 29 13.22 -7.90 -1.45
C MET A 29 13.28 -6.97 -2.66
N PHE A 30 13.06 -5.66 -2.49
CA PHE A 30 13.04 -4.71 -3.61
C PHE A 30 14.35 -3.94 -3.75
N SER A 31 15.15 -3.85 -2.69
CA SER A 31 16.51 -3.28 -2.76
C SER A 31 17.55 -4.27 -3.31
N SER A 32 17.25 -5.57 -3.33
CA SER A 32 18.12 -6.63 -3.88
C SER A 32 17.96 -6.84 -5.39
N THR A 33 16.92 -6.28 -6.00
CA THR A 33 16.70 -6.32 -7.45
C THR A 33 17.42 -5.20 -8.21
N VAL A 34 17.98 -4.21 -7.51
CA VAL A 34 18.69 -3.06 -8.09
C VAL A 34 20.02 -2.92 -7.37
N ASP A 35 21.12 -3.10 -8.10
CA ASP A 35 22.52 -2.93 -7.68
C ASP A 35 22.81 -3.28 -6.21
N THR A 36 22.97 -4.58 -5.97
CA THR A 36 23.44 -5.07 -4.66
C THR A 36 24.86 -4.52 -4.42
N PRO A 37 25.12 -3.74 -3.37
CA PRO A 37 26.47 -3.28 -3.06
C PRO A 37 27.41 -4.47 -2.89
N GLU A 38 28.62 -4.41 -3.44
CA GLU A 38 29.59 -5.53 -3.48
C GLU A 38 29.80 -6.18 -2.09
N GLY A 39 29.78 -5.38 -1.01
CA GLY A 39 29.89 -5.86 0.36
C GLY A 39 28.73 -6.76 0.81
N VAL A 40 27.50 -6.45 0.41
CA VAL A 40 26.31 -7.24 0.75
C VAL A 40 26.29 -8.56 -0.04
N ALA A 41 26.70 -8.53 -1.31
CA ALA A 41 26.84 -9.72 -2.14
C ALA A 41 27.90 -10.68 -1.57
N THR A 42 29.03 -10.14 -1.10
CA THR A 42 30.12 -10.92 -0.49
C THR A 42 29.69 -11.56 0.84
N LEU A 43 29.00 -10.80 1.71
CA LEU A 43 28.44 -11.33 2.95
C LEU A 43 27.38 -12.40 2.72
N TRP A 44 26.54 -12.22 1.68
CA TRP A 44 25.55 -13.22 1.31
C TRP A 44 26.22 -14.51 0.80
N LYS A 45 27.24 -14.40 -0.05
CA LYS A 45 27.99 -15.54 -0.55
C LYS A 45 28.65 -16.34 0.59
N ALA A 46 29.24 -15.65 1.55
CA ALA A 46 29.78 -16.28 2.76
C ALA A 46 28.68 -17.00 3.58
N CYS A 47 27.49 -16.40 3.69
CA CYS A 47 26.33 -17.00 4.36
C CYS A 47 25.82 -18.26 3.63
N GLN A 48 25.81 -18.25 2.29
CA GLN A 48 25.44 -19.40 1.47
C GLN A 48 26.39 -20.57 1.66
N GLU A 49 27.70 -20.31 1.66
CA GLU A 49 28.74 -21.31 1.88
C GLU A 49 28.71 -21.87 3.30
N GLN A 50 28.44 -21.03 4.31
CA GLN A 50 28.41 -21.43 5.72
C GLN A 50 27.15 -22.22 6.11
N HIS A 51 26.02 -21.99 5.44
CA HIS A 51 24.71 -22.56 5.81
C HIS A 51 24.07 -23.43 4.73
N GLY A 52 24.71 -23.63 3.57
CA GLY A 52 24.18 -24.43 2.47
C GLY A 52 22.93 -23.85 1.82
N LEU A 53 22.74 -22.52 1.86
CA LEU A 53 21.53 -21.86 1.37
C LEU A 53 21.59 -21.74 -0.17
N ALA A 54 20.96 -22.68 -0.88
CA ALA A 54 20.81 -22.65 -2.35
C ALA A 54 19.74 -21.63 -2.85
N ILE A 55 19.25 -20.76 -1.97
CA ILE A 55 18.07 -19.92 -2.20
C ILE A 55 18.54 -18.48 -2.46
N SER A 56 18.00 -17.80 -3.47
CA SER A 56 18.32 -16.38 -3.73
C SER A 56 17.84 -15.48 -2.57
N PRO A 57 18.42 -14.28 -2.35
CA PRO A 57 18.03 -13.38 -1.26
C PRO A 57 16.51 -13.12 -1.21
N ASN A 58 15.87 -12.96 -2.38
CA ASN A 58 14.42 -12.70 -2.47
C ASN A 58 13.62 -13.93 -2.09
N ARG A 59 14.01 -15.12 -2.56
CA ARG A 59 13.35 -16.37 -2.16
C ARG A 59 13.54 -16.66 -0.68
N PHE A 60 14.68 -16.28 -0.10
CA PHE A 60 14.92 -16.39 1.34
C PHE A 60 14.03 -15.41 2.13
N ALA A 61 13.91 -14.16 1.69
CA ALA A 61 13.02 -13.19 2.30
C ALA A 61 11.55 -13.61 2.21
N VAL A 62 11.10 -14.15 1.06
CA VAL A 62 9.76 -14.78 0.93
C VAL A 62 9.59 -15.92 1.91
N GLN A 63 10.55 -16.84 2.02
CA GLN A 63 10.46 -17.96 2.97
C GLN A 63 10.44 -17.47 4.43
N THR A 64 11.16 -16.39 4.71
CA THR A 64 11.18 -15.73 6.03
C THR A 64 9.83 -15.11 6.34
N LEU A 65 9.19 -14.42 5.38
CA LEU A 65 7.84 -13.89 5.50
C LEU A 65 6.80 -14.99 5.73
N LYS A 66 6.85 -16.08 4.96
CA LYS A 66 5.98 -17.26 5.15
C LYS A 66 6.12 -17.80 6.57
N SER A 67 7.36 -18.01 7.02
CA SER A 67 7.64 -18.53 8.36
C SER A 67 7.16 -17.58 9.46
N LEU A 68 7.32 -16.28 9.27
CA LEU A 68 6.84 -15.25 10.21
C LEU A 68 5.31 -15.24 10.30
N LEU A 69 4.60 -15.37 9.17
CA LEU A 69 3.14 -15.47 9.14
C LEU A 69 2.63 -16.73 9.85
N CYS A 70 3.23 -17.90 9.62
CA CYS A 70 2.87 -19.11 10.35
C CYS A 70 3.11 -18.96 11.85
N ARG A 71 4.24 -18.36 12.26
CA ARG A 71 4.50 -18.11 13.70
C ARG A 71 3.46 -17.19 14.36
N MET A 72 2.74 -16.39 13.58
CA MET A 72 1.68 -15.51 14.04
C MET A 72 0.28 -16.12 13.86
N GLN A 73 0.18 -17.41 13.50
CA GLN A 73 -1.07 -18.12 13.23
C GLN A 73 -1.85 -17.54 12.04
N TYR A 74 -1.14 -17.08 11.02
CA TYR A 74 -1.69 -16.56 9.77
C TYR A 74 -1.40 -17.48 8.57
N GLU A 75 -1.44 -18.80 8.79
CA GLU A 75 -1.23 -19.83 7.76
C GLU A 75 -2.22 -19.68 6.59
N ASP A 76 -3.45 -19.24 6.86
CA ASP A 76 -4.46 -19.00 5.83
C ASP A 76 -4.01 -17.95 4.81
N VAL A 77 -3.30 -16.91 5.25
CA VAL A 77 -2.69 -15.90 4.36
C VAL A 77 -1.63 -16.54 3.48
N VAL A 78 -0.82 -17.44 4.05
CA VAL A 78 0.24 -18.16 3.31
C VAL A 78 -0.36 -19.04 2.22
N VAL A 79 -1.40 -19.80 2.54
CA VAL A 79 -2.10 -20.67 1.59
C VAL A 79 -2.85 -19.86 0.53
N ALA A 80 -3.52 -18.76 0.91
CA ALA A 80 -4.23 -17.91 -0.03
C ALA A 80 -3.29 -17.25 -1.04
N MET A 81 -2.13 -16.77 -0.57
CA MET A 81 -1.08 -16.22 -1.43
C MET A 81 -0.50 -17.28 -2.38
N GLU A 82 -0.27 -18.52 -1.92
CA GLU A 82 0.21 -19.61 -2.77
C GLU A 82 -0.78 -19.93 -3.90
N ARG A 83 -2.07 -20.05 -3.56
CA ARG A 83 -3.15 -20.33 -4.54
C ARG A 83 -3.29 -19.26 -5.61
N LYS A 84 -2.87 -18.04 -5.32
CA LYS A 84 -2.94 -16.88 -6.24
C LYS A 84 -1.58 -16.53 -6.85
N CYS A 85 -0.58 -17.41 -6.69
CA CYS A 85 0.80 -17.20 -7.14
C CYS A 85 1.43 -15.90 -6.61
N GLY A 86 0.92 -15.38 -5.49
CA GLY A 86 1.35 -14.09 -4.92
C GLY A 86 2.81 -14.12 -4.48
N TRP A 87 3.30 -15.26 -3.98
CA TRP A 87 4.69 -15.43 -3.56
C TRP A 87 5.67 -15.37 -4.75
N ASP A 88 5.32 -15.97 -5.88
CA ASP A 88 6.13 -15.86 -7.10
C ASP A 88 6.05 -14.45 -7.70
N THR A 89 4.86 -13.84 -7.65
CA THR A 89 4.66 -12.47 -8.13
C THR A 89 5.47 -11.45 -7.32
N LEU A 90 5.71 -11.68 -6.03
CA LEU A 90 6.59 -10.86 -5.19
C LEU A 90 8.06 -10.89 -5.65
N LEU A 91 8.49 -11.96 -6.32
CA LEU A 91 9.87 -12.10 -6.82
C LEU A 91 10.09 -11.37 -8.15
N CYS A 92 9.03 -10.93 -8.82
CA CYS A 92 9.09 -10.24 -10.11
C CYS A 92 8.99 -8.73 -9.92
N ALA A 93 10.04 -8.00 -10.32
CA ALA A 93 10.16 -6.56 -10.11
C ALA A 93 9.01 -5.76 -10.74
N ASP A 94 8.49 -6.18 -11.89
CA ASP A 94 7.42 -5.46 -12.59
C ASP A 94 6.05 -5.63 -11.91
N THR A 95 5.83 -6.73 -11.19
CA THR A 95 4.53 -7.10 -10.64
C THR A 95 4.50 -7.11 -9.11
N HIS A 96 5.62 -6.87 -8.44
CA HIS A 96 5.74 -6.99 -6.99
C HIS A 96 4.75 -6.11 -6.21
N HIS A 97 4.40 -4.92 -6.72
CA HIS A 97 3.47 -3.99 -6.10
C HIS A 97 2.04 -4.58 -6.05
N TYR A 98 1.63 -5.28 -7.11
CA TYR A 98 0.36 -6.00 -7.14
C TYR A 98 0.35 -7.12 -6.10
N ALA A 99 1.45 -7.87 -5.97
CA ALA A 99 1.56 -8.93 -4.98
C ALA A 99 1.54 -8.40 -3.53
N VAL A 100 2.14 -7.22 -3.29
CA VAL A 100 2.05 -6.53 -1.99
C VAL A 100 0.62 -6.09 -1.68
N GLY A 101 -0.11 -5.56 -2.65
CA GLY A 101 -1.54 -5.26 -2.49
C GLY A 101 -2.37 -6.53 -2.22
N LEU A 102 -2.08 -7.63 -2.93
CA LEU A 102 -2.75 -8.90 -2.68
C LEU A 102 -2.49 -9.42 -1.26
N LEU A 103 -1.23 -9.34 -0.79
CA LEU A 103 -0.86 -9.71 0.56
C LEU A 103 -1.61 -8.87 1.60
N ALA A 104 -1.71 -7.56 1.37
CA ALA A 104 -2.47 -6.63 2.20
C ALA A 104 -3.95 -7.06 2.33
N ARG A 105 -4.58 -7.43 1.21
CA ARG A 105 -5.97 -7.89 1.14
C ARG A 105 -6.18 -9.23 1.84
N GLU A 106 -5.26 -10.19 1.71
CA GLU A 106 -5.40 -11.46 2.42
C GLU A 106 -5.16 -11.29 3.93
N MET A 107 -4.22 -10.41 4.32
CA MET A 107 -4.00 -10.09 5.73
C MET A 107 -5.18 -9.35 6.36
N SER A 108 -5.83 -8.44 5.65
CA SER A 108 -6.97 -7.66 6.19
C SER A 108 -8.18 -8.55 6.49
N ARG A 109 -8.34 -9.65 5.77
CA ARG A 109 -9.38 -10.68 6.02
C ARG A 109 -9.15 -11.46 7.32
N VAL A 110 -7.91 -11.51 7.80
CA VAL A 110 -7.52 -12.29 8.98
C VAL A 110 -7.32 -11.39 10.19
N SER A 111 -6.69 -10.23 10.04
CA SER A 111 -6.37 -9.32 11.15
C SER A 111 -6.28 -7.86 10.74
N ILE A 112 -7.41 -7.15 10.79
CA ILE A 112 -7.47 -5.69 10.62
C ILE A 112 -6.54 -4.95 11.61
N PRO A 113 -6.45 -5.31 12.91
CA PRO A 113 -5.57 -4.59 13.84
C PRO A 113 -4.08 -4.66 13.47
N LEU A 114 -3.63 -5.79 12.90
CA LEU A 114 -2.26 -5.93 12.43
C LEU A 114 -1.99 -5.06 11.21
N CYS A 115 -2.91 -5.10 10.26
CA CYS A 115 -2.87 -4.29 9.06
C CYS A 115 -2.85 -2.79 9.37
N SER A 116 -3.63 -2.34 10.33
CA SER A 116 -3.62 -0.95 10.82
C SER A 116 -2.23 -0.52 11.32
N ARG A 117 -1.57 -1.35 12.14
CA ARG A 117 -0.19 -1.07 12.61
C ARG A 117 0.80 -0.95 11.45
N ILE A 118 0.68 -1.81 10.44
CA ILE A 118 1.53 -1.76 9.23
C ILE A 118 1.28 -0.47 8.45
N VAL A 119 0.01 -0.09 8.26
CA VAL A 119 -0.35 1.14 7.55
C VAL A 119 0.19 2.39 8.23
N HIS A 120 0.08 2.51 9.56
CA HIS A 120 0.68 3.65 10.27
C HIS A 120 2.18 3.78 10.01
N TYR A 121 2.90 2.66 9.96
CA TYR A 121 4.32 2.65 9.63
C TYR A 121 4.58 3.00 8.15
N LEU A 122 3.76 2.50 7.22
CA LEU A 122 3.87 2.83 5.80
C LEU A 122 3.55 4.30 5.50
N LEU A 123 2.58 4.91 6.17
CA LEU A 123 2.27 6.34 6.04
C LEU A 123 3.47 7.22 6.46
N HIS A 124 4.18 6.79 7.50
CA HIS A 124 5.43 7.44 7.89
C HIS A 124 6.49 7.30 6.80
N LEU A 125 6.70 6.08 6.27
CA LEU A 125 7.68 5.81 5.20
C LEU A 125 7.38 6.54 3.87
N LEU A 126 6.12 6.61 3.45
CA LEU A 126 5.71 7.38 2.28
C LEU A 126 6.00 8.87 2.43
N SER A 127 6.09 9.37 3.67
CA SER A 127 6.45 10.76 3.94
C SER A 127 7.96 11.02 3.79
N THR A 128 8.81 9.98 3.84
CA THR A 128 10.27 10.10 3.86
C THR A 128 10.97 9.95 2.49
N GLN A 129 10.21 9.91 1.38
CA GLN A 129 10.71 10.00 -0.02
C GLN A 129 11.71 8.91 -0.47
N GLU A 130 11.44 7.63 -0.21
CA GLU A 130 12.20 6.56 -0.88
C GLU A 130 11.49 6.05 -2.15
N PRO A 131 12.05 6.30 -3.36
CA PRO A 131 11.32 6.15 -4.62
C PRO A 131 10.96 4.71 -5.00
N HIS A 132 11.69 3.72 -4.50
CA HIS A 132 11.52 2.31 -4.86
C HIS A 132 10.45 1.57 -4.04
N TRP A 133 10.03 2.14 -2.91
CA TRP A 133 8.99 1.58 -2.03
C TRP A 133 7.63 2.25 -2.16
N ASP A 134 7.61 3.40 -2.81
CA ASP A 134 6.44 4.26 -2.96
C ASP A 134 5.24 3.52 -3.58
N LEU A 135 5.46 2.81 -4.70
CA LEU A 135 4.39 2.11 -5.41
C LEU A 135 3.86 0.86 -4.65
N PRO A 136 4.70 -0.07 -4.15
CA PRO A 136 4.24 -1.18 -3.31
C PRO A 136 3.57 -0.72 -2.00
N ALA A 137 4.08 0.33 -1.36
CA ALA A 137 3.46 0.88 -0.15
C ALA A 137 2.08 1.46 -0.44
N LEU A 138 1.92 2.20 -1.53
CA LEU A 138 0.61 2.68 -1.98
C LEU A 138 -0.34 1.51 -2.29
N ALA A 139 0.14 0.47 -2.95
CA ALA A 139 -0.65 -0.73 -3.25
C ALA A 139 -1.14 -1.44 -1.97
N PHE A 140 -0.30 -1.54 -0.94
CA PHE A 140 -0.68 -2.08 0.36
C PHE A 140 -1.78 -1.23 1.02
N LEU A 141 -1.60 0.10 1.05
CA LEU A 141 -2.52 1.02 1.72
C LEU A 141 -3.92 0.98 1.10
N VAL A 142 -4.01 1.04 -0.22
CA VAL A 142 -5.29 1.09 -0.97
C VAL A 142 -6.19 -0.11 -0.63
N GLU A 143 -5.61 -1.27 -0.34
CA GLU A 143 -6.36 -2.51 -0.08
C GLU A 143 -6.95 -2.61 1.32
N ILE A 144 -6.48 -1.76 2.23
CA ILE A 144 -6.90 -1.77 3.64
C ILE A 144 -7.60 -0.45 4.01
N LEU A 145 -7.53 0.57 3.16
CA LEU A 145 -8.03 1.91 3.43
C LEU A 145 -9.48 1.96 3.91
N GLU A 146 -10.35 1.10 3.35
CA GLU A 146 -11.77 0.98 3.74
C GLU A 146 -11.98 0.55 5.21
N TYR A 147 -10.97 -0.07 5.82
CA TYR A 147 -11.06 -0.62 7.18
C TYR A 147 -10.31 0.21 8.23
N LEU A 148 -9.76 1.37 7.84
CA LEU A 148 -8.86 2.13 8.69
C LEU A 148 -9.51 3.43 9.14
N ASP A 149 -9.55 3.61 10.46
CA ASP A 149 -9.77 4.92 11.06
C ASP A 149 -8.44 5.70 11.01
N VAL A 150 -8.27 6.52 9.97
CA VAL A 150 -7.07 7.33 9.81
C VAL A 150 -7.33 8.68 10.50
N SER A 151 -6.44 9.10 11.40
CA SER A 151 -6.54 10.43 12.02
C SER A 151 -6.60 11.55 10.96
N GLU A 152 -7.18 12.70 11.27
CA GLU A 152 -7.24 13.87 10.38
C GLU A 152 -5.86 14.25 9.79
N ARG A 153 -4.81 14.24 10.61
CA ARG A 153 -3.42 14.47 10.16
C ARG A 153 -2.94 13.40 9.17
N GLY A 154 -3.35 12.15 9.38
CA GLY A 154 -3.09 11.03 8.49
C GLY A 154 -3.80 11.20 7.14
N HIS A 155 -5.07 11.62 7.15
CA HIS A 155 -5.82 11.95 5.92
C HIS A 155 -5.11 13.03 5.11
N ASN A 156 -4.70 14.14 5.75
CA ASN A 156 -4.02 15.23 5.06
C ASN A 156 -2.70 14.78 4.41
N ARG A 157 -1.89 13.96 5.10
CA ARG A 157 -0.66 13.38 4.52
C ARG A 157 -0.95 12.42 3.37
N LEU A 158 -1.98 11.59 3.52
CA LEU A 158 -2.39 10.65 2.50
C LEU A 158 -2.88 11.39 1.25
N LEU A 159 -3.72 12.42 1.38
CA LEU A 159 -4.17 13.27 0.27
C LEU A 159 -3.01 13.96 -0.46
N GLN A 160 -2.02 14.46 0.27
CA GLN A 160 -0.80 15.03 -0.33
C GLN A 160 -0.03 13.99 -1.14
N ASN A 161 0.13 12.76 -0.61
CA ASN A 161 0.76 11.67 -1.32
C ASN A 161 -0.05 11.27 -2.57
N LEU A 162 -1.37 11.12 -2.46
CA LEU A 162 -2.23 10.78 -3.59
C LEU A 162 -2.16 11.82 -4.71
N SER A 163 -2.17 13.12 -4.36
CA SER A 163 -2.01 14.22 -5.33
C SER A 163 -0.70 14.12 -6.11
N ARG A 164 0.40 13.75 -5.44
CA ARG A 164 1.70 13.52 -6.09
C ARG A 164 1.66 12.32 -7.04
N HIS A 165 1.05 11.21 -6.61
CA HIS A 165 0.92 9.98 -7.41
C HIS A 165 0.02 10.16 -8.63
N LEU A 166 -1.03 10.98 -8.53
CA LEU A 166 -1.89 11.36 -9.65
C LEU A 166 -1.15 12.11 -10.76
N GLN A 167 -0.10 12.85 -10.41
CA GLN A 167 0.73 13.60 -11.35
C GLN A 167 1.90 12.78 -11.90
N SER A 168 2.04 11.52 -11.48
CA SER A 168 3.12 10.64 -11.95
C SER A 168 2.90 10.19 -13.40
N GLU A 169 3.99 9.96 -14.13
CA GLU A 169 3.96 9.32 -15.46
C GLU A 169 3.55 7.84 -15.39
N SER A 170 3.79 7.17 -14.25
CA SER A 170 3.40 5.77 -14.05
C SER A 170 1.88 5.63 -14.02
N ARG A 171 1.37 4.77 -14.91
CA ARG A 171 -0.06 4.45 -14.97
C ARG A 171 -0.54 3.75 -13.70
N GLU A 172 0.32 2.91 -13.11
CA GLU A 172 0.06 2.13 -11.90
C GLU A 172 -0.10 3.06 -10.70
N ARG A 173 0.82 4.03 -10.53
CA ARG A 173 0.72 5.06 -9.49
C ARG A 173 -0.58 5.85 -9.61
N ARG A 174 -0.91 6.31 -10.83
CA ARG A 174 -2.17 7.04 -11.08
C ARG A 174 -3.40 6.19 -10.80
N HIS A 175 -3.40 4.92 -11.22
CA HIS A 175 -4.51 4.01 -11.02
C HIS A 175 -4.76 3.73 -9.53
N LEU A 176 -3.70 3.40 -8.78
CA LEU A 176 -3.80 3.18 -7.34
C LEU A 176 -4.23 4.45 -6.60
N ALA A 177 -3.72 5.61 -7.00
CA ALA A 177 -4.13 6.87 -6.40
C ALA A 177 -5.61 7.17 -6.64
N LEU A 178 -6.10 6.99 -7.87
CA LEU A 178 -7.52 7.10 -8.19
C LEU A 178 -8.38 6.14 -7.37
N ARG A 179 -7.94 4.89 -7.23
CA ARG A 179 -8.65 3.89 -6.44
C ARG A 179 -8.71 4.27 -4.95
N ALA A 180 -7.61 4.79 -4.38
CA ALA A 180 -7.63 5.33 -3.02
C ALA A 180 -8.61 6.51 -2.87
N LEU A 181 -8.59 7.46 -3.80
CA LEU A 181 -9.51 8.60 -3.76
C LEU A 181 -10.99 8.18 -3.79
N LEU A 182 -11.32 7.15 -4.58
CA LEU A 182 -12.67 6.58 -4.63
C LEU A 182 -13.09 5.89 -3.33
N VAL A 183 -12.15 5.30 -2.59
CA VAL A 183 -12.45 4.75 -1.25
C VAL A 183 -12.70 5.89 -0.26
N LEU A 184 -11.84 6.91 -0.28
CA LEU A 184 -11.88 8.01 0.69
C LEU A 184 -13.09 8.94 0.51
N ILE A 185 -13.58 9.14 -0.72
CA ILE A 185 -14.73 10.04 -0.94
C ILE A 185 -16.02 9.49 -0.30
N HIS A 186 -16.06 8.18 -0.02
CA HIS A 186 -17.16 7.52 0.65
C HIS A 186 -16.90 7.28 2.14
N ASP A 187 -15.76 7.73 2.67
CA ASP A 187 -15.40 7.56 4.07
C ASP A 187 -16.13 8.62 4.93
N PRO A 188 -16.99 8.19 5.89
CA PRO A 188 -17.75 9.11 6.72
C PRO A 188 -16.90 9.91 7.71
N SER A 189 -15.64 9.53 7.93
CA SER A 189 -14.69 10.27 8.79
C SER A 189 -14.06 11.49 8.08
N MET A 190 -14.30 11.65 6.78
CA MET A 190 -13.83 12.79 6.02
C MET A 190 -14.57 14.07 6.36
N HIS A 191 -13.81 15.14 6.59
CA HIS A 191 -14.37 16.46 6.80
C HIS A 191 -14.80 17.07 5.46
N ASN A 192 -15.78 17.97 5.45
CA ASN A 192 -16.30 18.57 4.21
C ASN A 192 -15.20 19.22 3.35
N SER A 193 -14.19 19.84 3.98
CA SER A 193 -13.02 20.40 3.29
C SER A 193 -12.15 19.33 2.59
N GLN A 194 -12.03 18.14 3.17
CA GLN A 194 -11.32 16.99 2.61
C GLN A 194 -12.12 16.35 1.47
N VAL A 195 -13.43 16.18 1.63
CA VAL A 195 -14.33 15.69 0.57
C VAL A 195 -14.32 16.64 -0.63
N GLN A 196 -14.32 17.95 -0.40
CA GLN A 196 -14.21 18.95 -1.45
C GLN A 196 -12.87 18.83 -2.19
N LEU A 197 -11.76 18.71 -1.47
CA LEU A 197 -10.43 18.52 -2.07
C LEU A 197 -10.36 17.21 -2.88
N LEU A 198 -10.86 16.11 -2.33
CA LEU A 198 -10.97 14.81 -3.01
C LEU A 198 -11.75 14.93 -4.32
N SER A 199 -12.89 15.62 -4.28
CA SER A 199 -13.75 15.87 -5.44
C SER A 199 -13.03 16.67 -6.52
N ILE A 200 -12.28 17.71 -6.13
CA ILE A 200 -11.45 18.52 -7.05
C ILE A 200 -10.34 17.66 -7.67
N LEU A 201 -9.64 16.86 -6.88
CA LEU A 201 -8.57 15.97 -7.37
C LEU A 201 -9.10 14.94 -8.35
N LEU A 202 -10.20 14.25 -8.01
CA LEU A 202 -10.87 13.30 -8.88
C LEU A 202 -11.33 13.95 -10.18
N PHE A 203 -11.99 15.11 -10.09
CA PHE A 203 -12.45 15.82 -11.27
C PHE A 203 -11.29 16.24 -12.17
N ARG A 204 -10.23 16.82 -11.60
CA ARG A 204 -9.02 17.21 -12.33
C ARG A 204 -8.41 16.00 -13.04
N THR A 205 -8.26 14.87 -12.35
CA THR A 205 -7.69 13.66 -12.96
C THR A 205 -8.60 13.10 -14.05
N LEU A 206 -9.91 13.01 -13.81
CA LEU A 206 -10.87 12.56 -14.82
C LEU A 206 -10.81 13.46 -16.06
N VAL A 207 -10.75 14.78 -15.89
CA VAL A 207 -10.58 15.70 -17.02
C VAL A 207 -9.25 15.42 -17.74
N THR A 208 -8.13 15.25 -17.05
CA THR A 208 -6.85 14.94 -17.71
C THR A 208 -6.88 13.61 -18.47
N VAL A 209 -7.46 12.56 -17.87
CA VAL A 209 -7.55 11.21 -18.47
C VAL A 209 -8.59 11.15 -19.60
N LEU A 210 -9.66 11.94 -19.52
CA LEU A 210 -10.72 12.01 -20.54
C LEU A 210 -10.38 13.00 -21.65
N VAL A 211 -9.53 13.99 -21.41
CA VAL A 211 -8.92 14.80 -22.48
C VAL A 211 -8.05 13.92 -23.38
N GLU A 212 -7.45 12.86 -22.83
CA GLU A 212 -6.75 11.82 -23.61
C GLU A 212 -7.71 10.83 -24.31
N LYS A 213 -8.97 10.69 -23.88
CA LYS A 213 -9.97 9.77 -24.46
C LYS A 213 -11.38 10.39 -24.58
N ASP A 214 -11.69 10.88 -25.78
CA ASP A 214 -13.00 11.21 -26.36
C ASP A 214 -13.99 12.14 -25.58
N LYS A 215 -14.22 13.33 -26.16
CA LYS A 215 -15.04 14.44 -25.63
C LYS A 215 -16.56 14.20 -25.50
N LYS A 216 -17.14 13.14 -26.10
CA LYS A 216 -18.62 13.00 -26.22
C LYS A 216 -19.30 12.36 -25.01
N VAL A 217 -18.68 11.37 -24.37
CA VAL A 217 -19.24 10.68 -23.17
C VAL A 217 -19.15 11.59 -21.92
N LEU A 218 -18.22 12.54 -21.95
CA LEU A 218 -17.91 13.51 -20.90
C LEU A 218 -19.12 14.35 -20.46
N LYS A 219 -19.99 14.79 -21.38
CA LYS A 219 -21.14 15.64 -21.05
C LYS A 219 -22.16 14.96 -20.14
N THR A 220 -22.34 13.64 -20.27
CA THR A 220 -23.38 12.91 -19.54
C THR A 220 -22.88 12.53 -18.15
N HIS A 221 -21.66 12.00 -18.03
CA HIS A 221 -21.12 11.57 -16.74
C HIS A 221 -20.78 12.74 -15.81
N VAL A 222 -20.19 13.81 -16.35
CA VAL A 222 -19.92 15.04 -15.58
C VAL A 222 -21.21 15.65 -15.03
N ARG A 223 -22.33 15.57 -15.78
CA ARG A 223 -23.63 16.03 -15.27
C ARG A 223 -24.16 15.16 -14.13
N HIS A 224 -24.00 13.84 -14.18
CA HIS A 224 -24.49 12.97 -13.11
C HIS A 224 -23.63 13.06 -11.84
N SER A 225 -22.34 13.36 -11.95
CA SER A 225 -21.44 13.43 -10.78
C SER A 225 -21.27 14.84 -10.21
N LEU A 226 -21.22 15.89 -11.03
CA LEU A 226 -21.02 17.26 -10.54
C LEU A 226 -22.29 17.94 -10.08
N VAL A 227 -23.46 17.58 -10.60
CA VAL A 227 -24.72 18.22 -10.19
C VAL A 227 -25.02 17.91 -8.71
N PRO A 228 -24.93 16.66 -8.22
CA PRO A 228 -25.09 16.38 -6.79
C PRO A 228 -24.04 17.06 -5.91
N LEU A 229 -22.78 17.13 -6.35
CA LEU A 229 -21.71 17.80 -5.60
C LEU A 229 -21.88 19.31 -5.54
N PHE A 230 -22.33 19.93 -6.64
CA PHE A 230 -22.63 21.37 -6.66
C PHE A 230 -23.78 21.70 -5.71
N PHE A 231 -24.85 20.89 -5.71
CA PHE A 231 -25.97 21.08 -4.77
C PHE A 231 -25.56 20.81 -3.31
N HIS A 232 -24.76 19.78 -3.06
CA HIS A 232 -24.26 19.50 -1.71
C HIS A 232 -23.38 20.64 -1.17
N CYS A 233 -22.48 21.21 -2.00
CA CYS A 233 -21.69 22.38 -1.62
C CYS A 233 -22.52 23.68 -1.52
N HIS A 234 -23.69 23.76 -2.16
CA HIS A 234 -24.52 24.97 -2.14
C HIS A 234 -25.48 24.99 -0.93
N ASP A 235 -26.08 23.86 -0.56
CA ASP A 235 -26.97 23.77 0.62
C ASP A 235 -26.20 24.07 1.93
N GLU A 236 -24.97 23.59 2.07
CA GLU A 236 -24.19 23.85 3.28
C GLU A 236 -23.75 25.31 3.45
N ASN A 237 -23.52 26.03 2.35
CA ASN A 237 -23.19 27.46 2.42
C ASN A 237 -24.38 28.34 2.84
N GLN A 238 -25.62 27.86 2.68
CA GLN A 238 -26.81 28.55 3.18
C GLN A 238 -26.99 28.41 4.70
N HIS A 239 -26.48 27.33 5.31
CA HIS A 239 -26.58 27.10 6.75
C HIS A 239 -25.53 27.84 7.61
N VAL A 240 -24.55 28.52 6.98
CA VAL A 240 -23.53 29.33 7.67
C VAL A 240 -23.91 30.83 7.70
N ALA A 241 -25.02 31.20 7.06
CA ALA A 241 -25.49 32.58 6.93
C ALA A 241 -26.68 32.95 7.85
N GLU A 242 -27.02 32.10 8.83
CA GLU A 242 -27.95 32.43 9.93
C GLU A 242 -27.20 32.63 11.25
#